data_AF-A0A6A5RVQ1-F1
#
_entry.id   AF-A0A6A5RVQ1-F1
#
_cell.length_a   1.000
_cell.length_b   1.000
_cell.length_c   1.000
_cell.angle_alpha   90.00
_cell.angle_beta   90.00
_cell.angle_gamma   90.00
#
_symmetry.space_group_name_H-M   'P 1'
#
loop_
_entity.id
_entity.type
_entity.pdbx_description
1 polymer ?
#
loop_
_entity_poly.entity_id
_entity_poly.type
_entity_poly.pdbx_seq_one_letter_code
_entity_poly.pdbx_strand_id
1 'polypeptide(L)'
;MSLPPDYSNEIAALDREILKHKPNDILQFCASFFNRRLESQRAEFLLSQQHSSQQGRAEHSFPGNNPFGTSPSSGSFAKSPMQRLEEEEEGDMMASPTASSFAQAESNMVRGGDQGESPFGNFGNFGGFGGSSRNQVTQMPPIAGSSAPSNYNANRRVSVSAESLNPTSADNDNFTAPFHPKTEEQVSRLRSAVSGNFLFSHLDDEQSAQVLGALHEKPIPTKGIKVITQGDVGDYFYVVEKGSFDIHVNKSGKLEAGVDGLGAKVGSVGPGGSFGELALMYNAPRAATVISAEPSTLWALDRVTFRRILMDSAFQRRRMYEGFLEEVPLLSTLNQYERSKIADALETKKYPPGTEIIREGDIGESFYILESGQAQVYIRGNNAPVKTYQKGDYFGELALLNDAPRAASVISETEVKVAMLGKNGFQRLLGPVEGIMRRNDPSKHEVDDVDPLSRTPA
;
A
#
# COMPACT_ATOMS: atom_id res chain seq x y z
N MET A 1 -36.99 23.07 7.08
CA MET A 1 -35.59 22.93 7.52
C MET A 1 -34.95 24.30 7.48
N SER A 2 -34.48 24.83 8.61
CA SER A 2 -33.77 26.12 8.64
C SER A 2 -32.29 25.91 8.30
N LEU A 3 -31.75 26.74 7.40
CA LEU A 3 -30.31 26.74 7.11
C LEU A 3 -29.52 27.11 8.38
N PRO A 4 -28.29 26.59 8.58
CA PRO A 4 -27.45 27.01 9.70
C PRO A 4 -27.23 28.53 9.70
N PRO A 5 -27.06 29.16 10.88
CA PRO A 5 -27.06 30.62 11.02
C PRO A 5 -25.98 31.30 10.18
N ASP A 6 -24.83 30.67 10.00
CA ASP A 6 -23.71 31.22 9.22
C ASP A 6 -24.06 31.41 7.74
N TYR A 7 -24.79 30.46 7.15
CA TYR A 7 -25.25 30.58 5.77
C TYR A 7 -26.30 31.68 5.61
N SER A 8 -27.18 31.85 6.60
CA SER A 8 -28.18 32.91 6.57
C SER A 8 -27.55 34.31 6.62
N ASN A 9 -26.44 34.46 7.36
CA ASN A 9 -25.70 35.71 7.46
C ASN A 9 -25.00 36.08 6.14
N GLU A 10 -24.37 35.10 5.47
CA GLU A 10 -23.69 35.33 4.19
C GLU A 10 -24.68 35.66 3.06
N ILE A 11 -25.85 35.01 3.05
CA ILE A 11 -26.92 35.34 2.09
C ILE A 11 -27.46 36.76 2.33
N ALA A 12 -27.70 37.14 3.59
CA ALA A 12 -28.15 38.49 3.93
C ALA A 12 -27.10 39.57 3.56
N ALA A 13 -25.81 39.24 3.63
CA ALA A 13 -24.73 40.12 3.20
C ALA A 13 -24.71 40.30 1.68
N LEU A 14 -24.88 39.21 0.93
CA LEU A 14 -25.00 39.23 -0.53
C LEU A 14 -26.20 40.08 -0.99
N ASP A 15 -27.37 39.87 -0.39
CA ASP A 15 -28.60 40.60 -0.72
C ASP A 15 -28.43 42.12 -0.51
N ARG A 16 -27.75 42.51 0.56
CA ARG A 16 -27.43 43.92 0.83
C ARG A 16 -26.55 44.52 -0.26
N GLU A 17 -25.55 43.78 -0.72
CA GLU A 17 -24.61 44.26 -1.72
C GLU A 17 -25.24 44.32 -3.12
N ILE A 18 -26.14 43.38 -3.44
CA ILE A 18 -26.94 43.40 -4.67
C ILE A 18 -27.89 44.62 -4.68
N LEU A 19 -28.61 44.86 -3.58
CA LEU A 19 -29.54 46.01 -3.49
C LEU A 19 -28.82 47.36 -3.61
N LYS A 20 -27.59 47.42 -3.11
CA LYS A 20 -26.74 48.62 -3.15
C LYS A 20 -26.16 48.87 -4.54
N HIS A 21 -25.61 47.84 -5.19
CA HIS A 21 -24.89 48.00 -6.45
C HIS A 21 -25.74 47.81 -7.71
N LYS A 22 -26.94 47.22 -7.57
CA LYS A 22 -27.88 46.92 -8.67
C LYS A 22 -27.15 46.43 -9.94
N PRO A 23 -26.39 45.34 -9.85
CA PRO A 23 -25.59 44.86 -10.96
C PRO A 23 -26.48 44.39 -12.13
N ASN A 24 -26.05 44.68 -13.37
CA ASN A 24 -26.75 44.21 -14.56
C ASN A 24 -26.64 42.69 -14.76
N ASP A 25 -25.52 42.10 -14.32
CA ASP A 25 -25.31 40.65 -14.30
C ASP A 25 -25.21 40.17 -12.86
N ILE A 26 -26.33 39.63 -12.36
CA ILE A 26 -26.45 39.15 -10.99
C ILE A 26 -25.61 37.90 -10.77
N LEU A 27 -25.51 36.99 -11.76
CA LEU A 27 -24.79 35.72 -11.58
C LEU A 27 -23.28 35.94 -11.51
N GLN A 28 -22.75 36.77 -12.40
CA GLN A 28 -21.33 37.14 -12.36
C GLN A 28 -21.00 37.91 -11.07
N PHE A 29 -21.90 38.79 -10.62
CA PHE A 29 -21.74 39.51 -9.35
C PHE A 29 -21.69 38.57 -8.14
N CYS A 30 -22.59 37.59 -8.06
CA CYS A 30 -22.58 36.58 -7.00
C CYS A 30 -21.29 35.76 -6.99
N ALA A 31 -20.82 35.30 -8.16
CA ALA A 31 -19.57 34.55 -8.27
C ALA A 31 -18.36 35.37 -7.80
N SER A 32 -18.28 36.63 -8.21
CA SER A 32 -17.23 37.55 -7.78
C SER A 32 -17.31 37.88 -6.28
N PHE A 33 -18.51 38.03 -5.72
CA PHE A 33 -18.73 38.27 -4.30
C PHE A 33 -18.17 37.13 -3.43
N PHE A 34 -18.52 35.88 -3.73
CA PHE A 34 -18.04 34.72 -2.95
C PHE A 34 -16.54 34.50 -3.09
N ASN A 35 -15.96 34.72 -4.28
CA ASN A 35 -14.52 34.64 -4.47
C ASN A 35 -13.77 35.69 -3.63
N ARG A 36 -14.27 36.94 -3.60
CA ARG A 36 -13.68 38.00 -2.77
C ARG A 36 -13.84 37.72 -1.28
N ARG A 37 -14.97 37.14 -0.87
CA ARG A 37 -15.22 36.72 0.52
C ARG A 37 -14.26 35.61 0.95
N LEU A 38 -14.05 34.62 0.09
CA LEU A 38 -13.10 33.53 0.33
C LEU A 38 -11.66 34.03 0.41
N GLU A 39 -11.28 34.97 -0.46
CA GLU A 39 -9.97 35.62 -0.42
C GLU A 39 -9.75 36.36 0.90
N SER A 40 -10.75 37.11 1.38
CA SER A 40 -10.62 37.82 2.66
C SER A 40 -10.46 36.86 3.84
N GLN A 41 -11.22 35.76 3.87
CA GLN A 41 -11.10 34.74 4.92
C GLN A 41 -9.72 34.09 4.92
N ARG A 42 -9.15 33.81 3.73
CA ARG A 42 -7.78 33.27 3.62
C ARG A 42 -6.73 34.27 4.08
N ALA A 43 -6.90 35.56 3.76
CA ALA A 43 -6.00 36.61 4.22
C ALA A 43 -6.05 36.78 5.73
N GLU A 44 -7.24 36.75 6.33
CA GLU A 44 -7.44 36.81 7.78
C GLU A 44 -6.85 35.59 8.49
N PHE A 45 -7.05 34.39 7.94
CA PHE A 45 -6.45 33.16 8.46
C PHE A 45 -4.91 33.24 8.46
N LEU A 46 -4.30 33.72 7.38
CA LEU A 46 -2.85 33.91 7.30
C LEU A 46 -2.32 34.97 8.28
N LEU A 47 -3.05 36.07 8.48
CA LEU A 47 -2.71 37.08 9.48
C LEU A 47 -2.83 36.53 10.92
N SER A 48 -3.85 35.71 11.18
CA SER A 48 -4.06 35.07 12.49
C SER A 48 -2.92 34.11 12.84
N GLN A 49 -2.36 33.43 11.83
CA GLN A 49 -1.24 32.51 11.97
C GLN A 49 0.09 33.23 12.22
N GLN A 50 0.23 34.49 11.76
CA GLN A 50 1.41 35.32 12.06
C GLN A 50 1.37 35.89 13.49
N HIS A 51 0.19 36.30 13.97
CA HIS A 51 0.03 36.86 15.31
C HIS A 51 0.09 35.83 16.45
N SER A 52 -0.08 34.53 16.18
CA SER A 52 0.07 33.45 17.17
C SER A 52 1.52 33.07 17.49
N SER A 53 2.52 33.78 16.97
CA SER A 53 3.95 33.49 17.19
C SER A 53 4.62 34.28 18.33
N GLN A 54 3.89 35.15 19.03
CA GLN A 54 4.35 35.72 20.30
C GLN A 54 3.25 35.57 21.36
N GLN A 55 3.59 34.78 22.39
CA GLN A 55 2.92 34.67 23.71
C GLN A 55 1.92 33.51 23.89
N GLY A 56 2.39 32.45 24.56
CA GLY A 56 1.59 31.61 25.44
C GLY A 56 0.86 30.41 24.81
N ARG A 57 1.25 29.20 25.24
CA ARG A 57 0.61 27.90 24.99
C ARG A 57 -0.94 27.93 25.05
N ALA A 58 -1.57 27.46 23.99
CA ALA A 58 -2.71 26.53 24.02
C ALA A 58 -2.67 25.64 22.77
N GLU A 59 -2.82 24.34 22.99
CA GLU A 59 -2.82 23.27 21.98
C GLU A 59 -4.05 23.36 21.07
N HIS A 60 -3.95 22.96 19.80
CA HIS A 60 -4.84 21.98 19.16
C HIS A 60 -4.29 21.52 17.79
N SER A 61 -4.46 20.21 17.55
CA SER A 61 -3.85 19.31 16.56
C SER A 61 -4.14 19.56 15.07
N PHE A 62 -3.11 19.36 14.24
CA PHE A 62 -3.19 18.72 12.91
C PHE A 62 -1.95 17.82 12.74
N PRO A 63 -2.08 16.49 12.52
CA PRO A 63 -0.94 15.55 12.59
C PRO A 63 -0.32 15.24 11.21
N GLY A 64 1.00 15.39 11.08
CA GLY A 64 1.75 14.93 9.90
C GLY A 64 3.18 15.47 9.84
N ASN A 65 4.15 14.73 10.37
CA ASN A 65 5.57 15.10 10.41
C ASN A 65 6.28 14.83 9.07
N ASN A 66 7.08 15.80 8.61
CA ASN A 66 7.86 15.76 7.38
C ASN A 66 9.18 14.96 7.56
N PRO A 67 9.57 13.99 6.69
CA PRO A 67 10.65 13.04 6.98
C PRO A 67 12.06 13.41 6.46
N PHE A 68 12.39 14.68 6.19
CA PHE A 68 13.77 15.07 5.84
C PHE A 68 14.17 16.38 6.51
N GLY A 69 14.97 16.28 7.58
CA GLY A 69 15.60 17.41 8.27
C GLY A 69 16.67 16.92 9.23
N THR A 70 17.92 17.25 8.93
CA THR A 70 19.16 16.80 9.57
C THR A 70 19.39 17.41 10.97
N SER A 71 19.85 16.59 11.91
CA SER A 71 20.24 16.91 13.31
C SER A 71 21.41 17.92 13.42
N PRO A 72 21.69 18.51 14.61
CA PRO A 72 22.45 17.78 15.64
C PRO A 72 22.11 18.02 17.14
N SER A 73 22.36 16.95 17.90
CA SER A 73 22.86 16.84 19.28
C SER A 73 22.02 17.14 20.55
N SER A 74 22.00 16.08 21.39
CA SER A 74 22.09 16.02 22.86
C SER A 74 20.80 15.96 23.71
N GLY A 75 20.71 14.89 24.51
CA GLY A 75 20.19 14.98 25.89
C GLY A 75 18.86 14.30 26.23
N SER A 76 18.96 13.04 26.70
CA SER A 76 18.23 12.44 27.83
C SER A 76 16.71 12.16 27.79
N PHE A 77 16.37 11.08 28.50
CA PHE A 77 15.11 10.35 28.61
C PHE A 77 14.01 11.05 29.45
N ALA A 78 12.72 10.84 29.09
CA ALA A 78 11.61 10.68 30.05
C ALA A 78 10.35 10.06 29.39
N LYS A 79 9.67 9.21 30.17
CA LYS A 79 8.46 8.41 29.87
C LYS A 79 7.16 9.25 29.90
N SER A 80 6.12 8.86 29.13
CA SER A 80 4.68 8.65 29.52
C SER A 80 3.75 8.69 28.25
N PRO A 81 2.42 8.44 28.34
CA PRO A 81 1.75 7.23 27.85
C PRO A 81 0.89 7.45 26.58
N MET A 82 0.61 6.37 25.84
CA MET A 82 -0.17 6.38 24.60
C MET A 82 -1.68 6.53 24.84
N GLN A 83 -2.31 7.47 24.13
CA GLN A 83 -3.75 7.68 24.08
C GLN A 83 -4.34 7.07 22.79
N ARG A 84 -5.47 6.37 22.98
CA ARG A 84 -6.29 5.61 22.02
C ARG A 84 -6.83 6.53 20.90
N LEU A 85 -6.70 6.12 19.63
CA LEU A 85 -7.26 6.81 18.46
C LEU A 85 -8.47 6.03 17.94
N GLU A 86 -9.60 6.72 17.81
CA GLU A 86 -10.79 6.31 17.06
C GLU A 86 -10.58 6.66 15.58
N GLU A 87 -10.93 5.73 14.67
CA GLU A 87 -10.84 5.90 13.22
C GLU A 87 -12.20 6.34 12.67
N GLU A 88 -12.22 7.44 11.91
CA GLU A 88 -13.40 7.94 11.19
C GLU A 88 -13.61 7.19 9.87
N GLU A 89 -14.87 6.90 9.58
CA GLU A 89 -15.40 6.16 8.43
C GLU A 89 -15.38 7.02 7.15
N GLU A 90 -14.49 6.71 6.19
CA GLU A 90 -14.49 7.38 4.88
C GLU A 90 -15.58 6.81 3.97
N GLY A 91 -16.64 7.61 3.77
CA GLY A 91 -17.66 7.37 2.76
C GLY A 91 -17.16 7.61 1.34
N ASP A 92 -17.26 6.55 0.52
CA ASP A 92 -17.12 6.51 -0.93
C ASP A 92 -17.90 7.64 -1.62
N MET A 93 -17.21 8.60 -2.30
CA MET A 93 -17.59 9.25 -3.57
C MET A 93 -16.48 10.23 -4.02
N MET A 94 -15.46 9.76 -4.76
CA MET A 94 -14.58 10.67 -5.52
C MET A 94 -14.31 10.12 -6.92
N ALA A 95 -14.88 10.79 -7.91
CA ALA A 95 -14.56 10.60 -9.32
C ALA A 95 -13.14 11.10 -9.61
N SER A 96 -12.35 10.27 -10.30
CA SER A 96 -10.96 10.56 -10.71
C SER A 96 -10.89 11.74 -11.71
N PRO A 97 -9.90 12.66 -11.59
CA PRO A 97 -9.78 13.84 -12.46
C PRO A 97 -9.14 13.56 -13.83
N THR A 98 -9.23 12.33 -14.36
CA THR A 98 -8.55 11.91 -15.60
C THR A 98 -9.49 11.37 -16.69
N ALA A 99 -10.74 11.82 -16.74
CA ALA A 99 -11.65 11.48 -17.84
C ALA A 99 -11.28 12.25 -19.14
N SER A 100 -10.56 11.58 -20.03
CA SER A 100 -10.34 11.99 -21.42
C SER A 100 -11.66 11.87 -22.21
N SER A 101 -12.45 12.93 -22.30
CA SER A 101 -13.59 13.00 -23.24
C SER A 101 -13.35 14.05 -24.32
N PHE A 102 -12.54 13.69 -25.32
CA PHE A 102 -12.51 14.41 -26.59
C PHE A 102 -13.52 13.73 -27.52
N ALA A 103 -14.76 14.20 -27.46
CA ALA A 103 -15.80 13.78 -28.41
C ALA A 103 -15.63 14.55 -29.72
N GLN A 104 -15.23 13.82 -30.75
CA GLN A 104 -15.25 14.24 -32.14
C GLN A 104 -16.70 14.18 -32.63
N ALA A 105 -17.27 15.31 -33.06
CA ALA A 105 -18.52 15.35 -33.82
C ALA A 105 -18.46 16.46 -34.87
N GLU A 106 -18.75 16.05 -36.10
CA GLU A 106 -18.78 16.82 -37.34
C GLU A 106 -19.82 17.96 -37.28
N SER A 107 -19.54 19.07 -37.96
CA SER A 107 -20.57 19.76 -38.74
C SER A 107 -19.94 20.50 -39.93
N ASN A 108 -20.53 20.21 -41.08
CA ASN A 108 -20.20 20.72 -42.41
C ASN A 108 -21.25 21.80 -42.74
N MET A 109 -20.86 23.01 -43.17
CA MET A 109 -21.52 23.78 -44.25
C MET A 109 -20.88 25.17 -44.51
N VAL A 110 -20.28 25.30 -45.71
CA VAL A 110 -20.55 26.31 -46.76
C VAL A 110 -20.22 27.82 -46.52
N ARG A 111 -19.09 28.24 -47.12
CA ARG A 111 -18.89 29.19 -48.26
C ARG A 111 -18.96 30.73 -48.09
N GLY A 112 -17.85 31.37 -48.52
CA GLY A 112 -17.71 32.75 -49.05
C GLY A 112 -17.18 33.76 -48.02
N GLY A 113 -16.22 34.67 -48.27
CA GLY A 113 -15.43 35.10 -49.42
C GLY A 113 -14.74 36.43 -49.08
N ASP A 114 -13.54 36.65 -49.62
CA ASP A 114 -12.91 37.93 -50.00
C ASP A 114 -12.24 38.90 -48.99
N GLN A 115 -10.99 39.26 -49.35
CA GLN A 115 -10.18 40.49 -49.24
C GLN A 115 -10.14 41.41 -47.99
N GLY A 116 -8.91 41.85 -47.67
CA GLY A 116 -8.62 43.28 -47.45
C GLY A 116 -8.05 43.72 -46.09
N GLU A 117 -6.76 44.11 -46.11
CA GLU A 117 -6.14 45.26 -45.43
C GLU A 117 -6.36 45.53 -43.92
N SER A 118 -5.23 45.62 -43.20
CA SER A 118 -5.07 46.52 -42.04
C SER A 118 -4.90 47.96 -42.55
N PRO A 119 -5.30 49.03 -41.81
CA PRO A 119 -4.33 49.63 -40.87
C PRO A 119 -4.86 50.55 -39.71
N PHE A 120 -3.97 50.78 -38.73
CA PHE A 120 -3.84 51.94 -37.79
C PHE A 120 -4.74 52.15 -36.54
N GLY A 121 -4.04 52.47 -35.42
CA GLY A 121 -4.50 53.32 -34.29
C GLY A 121 -4.32 52.67 -32.90
N ASN A 122 -3.15 52.71 -32.23
CA ASN A 122 -2.49 53.82 -31.52
C ASN A 122 -3.36 54.59 -30.49
N PHE A 123 -3.28 54.20 -29.21
CA PHE A 123 -3.40 55.02 -28.00
C PHE A 123 -2.51 54.32 -26.94
N GLY A 124 -1.35 54.83 -26.50
CA GLY A 124 -1.16 56.06 -25.71
C GLY A 124 -1.14 55.69 -24.21
N ASN A 125 -0.03 55.22 -23.64
CA ASN A 125 0.98 55.99 -22.89
C ASN A 125 0.48 56.62 -21.56
N PHE A 126 0.84 55.99 -20.43
CA PHE A 126 1.14 56.68 -19.17
C PHE A 126 2.36 56.01 -18.52
N GLY A 127 3.43 56.79 -18.29
CA GLY A 127 4.74 56.36 -17.78
C GLY A 127 4.73 56.01 -16.29
N GLY A 128 5.83 55.58 -15.66
CA GLY A 128 7.24 55.55 -16.05
C GLY A 128 8.09 55.81 -14.81
N PHE A 129 9.05 54.93 -14.49
CA PHE A 129 10.26 55.09 -13.65
C PHE A 129 10.98 53.73 -13.78
N GLY A 130 12.21 53.55 -14.28
CA GLY A 130 13.38 54.41 -14.41
C GLY A 130 14.54 53.70 -13.71
N GLY A 131 15.46 53.06 -14.45
CA GLY A 131 16.61 52.37 -13.85
C GLY A 131 17.45 51.55 -14.84
N SER A 132 18.26 52.22 -15.63
CA SER A 132 19.18 51.68 -16.65
C SER A 132 20.40 50.96 -16.06
N SER A 133 20.86 49.90 -16.72
CA SER A 133 22.30 49.67 -16.92
C SER A 133 22.56 48.87 -18.20
N ARG A 134 23.60 49.27 -18.91
CA ARG A 134 23.84 49.10 -20.35
C ARG A 134 25.07 48.21 -20.59
N ASN A 135 25.12 47.64 -21.81
CA ASN A 135 26.24 47.03 -22.56
C ASN A 135 26.42 45.50 -22.43
N GLN A 136 26.81 44.74 -23.46
CA GLN A 136 26.69 44.81 -24.93
C GLN A 136 27.33 43.48 -25.45
N VAL A 137 26.74 42.86 -26.49
CA VAL A 137 27.33 41.90 -27.47
C VAL A 137 27.78 40.52 -26.92
N THR A 138 27.29 39.36 -27.39
CA THR A 138 27.59 38.78 -28.71
C THR A 138 26.60 37.67 -29.07
N GLN A 139 26.14 37.70 -30.31
CA GLN A 139 25.19 36.78 -30.94
C GLN A 139 25.92 35.52 -31.44
N MET A 140 25.38 34.33 -31.15
CA MET A 140 25.63 33.09 -31.91
C MET A 140 24.28 32.52 -32.40
N PRO A 141 24.22 31.87 -33.58
CA PRO A 141 22.97 31.48 -34.24
C PRO A 141 22.31 30.25 -33.57
N PRO A 142 21.00 30.02 -33.75
CA PRO A 142 20.29 28.95 -33.07
C PRO A 142 20.59 27.60 -33.75
N ILE A 143 20.99 26.60 -32.96
CA ILE A 143 20.97 25.20 -33.36
C ILE A 143 19.52 24.73 -33.32
N ALA A 144 19.03 24.26 -34.47
CA ALA A 144 17.75 23.59 -34.60
C ALA A 144 17.80 22.23 -33.87
N GLY A 145 16.85 22.01 -32.96
CA GLY A 145 16.70 20.77 -32.21
C GLY A 145 15.86 21.03 -30.96
N SER A 146 14.54 20.96 -31.13
CA SER A 146 13.49 21.05 -30.10
C SER A 146 13.97 20.98 -28.65
N SER A 147 14.11 22.14 -28.02
CA SER A 147 14.28 22.30 -26.58
C SER A 147 13.03 21.77 -25.89
N ALA A 148 13.16 20.66 -25.17
CA ALA A 148 12.22 20.40 -24.08
C ALA A 148 12.18 21.67 -23.20
N PRO A 149 11.00 22.18 -22.84
CA PRO A 149 10.89 23.46 -22.15
C PRO A 149 11.73 23.43 -20.87
N SER A 150 12.45 24.52 -20.61
CA SER A 150 13.43 24.70 -19.53
C SER A 150 12.88 24.49 -18.11
N ASN A 151 11.59 24.21 -17.98
CA ASN A 151 10.86 23.91 -16.75
C ASN A 151 10.44 22.43 -16.63
N TYR A 152 10.85 21.55 -17.55
CA TYR A 152 10.61 20.11 -17.43
C TYR A 152 11.58 19.54 -16.40
N ASN A 153 11.12 19.47 -15.15
CA ASN A 153 11.89 18.93 -14.04
C ASN A 153 11.97 17.40 -14.23
N ALA A 154 12.98 16.94 -14.99
CA ALA A 154 13.19 15.57 -15.47
C ALA A 154 13.43 14.53 -14.35
N ASN A 155 13.23 14.91 -13.09
CA ASN A 155 13.40 14.09 -11.90
C ASN A 155 12.14 14.08 -11.00
N ARG A 156 10.98 14.49 -11.51
CA ARG A 156 9.71 14.31 -10.79
C ARG A 156 9.36 12.82 -10.76
N ARG A 157 9.09 12.32 -9.55
CA ARG A 157 8.51 10.98 -9.37
C ARG A 157 7.16 10.93 -10.08
N VAL A 158 7.00 9.93 -10.94
CA VAL A 158 5.73 9.64 -11.63
C VAL A 158 5.00 8.55 -10.87
N SER A 159 3.67 8.64 -10.82
CA SER A 159 2.85 7.58 -10.27
C SER A 159 2.91 6.34 -11.18
N VAL A 160 2.96 5.16 -10.56
CA VAL A 160 2.80 3.88 -11.26
C VAL A 160 1.54 3.20 -10.75
N SER A 161 0.82 2.56 -11.65
CA SER A 161 -0.37 1.77 -11.30
C SER A 161 -0.35 0.45 -12.05
N ALA A 162 -1.07 -0.54 -11.51
CA ALA A 162 -1.35 -1.78 -12.19
C ALA A 162 -2.85 -1.84 -12.50
N GLU A 163 -3.26 -2.86 -13.26
CA GLU A 163 -4.67 -3.16 -13.48
C GLU A 163 -5.38 -3.43 -12.15
N SER A 164 -6.59 -2.90 -12.02
CA SER A 164 -7.46 -3.18 -10.89
C SER A 164 -7.97 -4.61 -10.99
N LEU A 165 -7.71 -5.41 -9.95
CA LEU A 165 -8.28 -6.75 -9.80
C LEU A 165 -9.31 -6.68 -8.68
N ASN A 166 -10.51 -7.18 -8.92
CA ASN A 166 -11.54 -7.23 -7.89
C ASN A 166 -11.39 -8.54 -7.09
N PRO A 167 -11.07 -8.48 -5.79
CA PRO A 167 -10.90 -9.68 -4.96
C PRO A 167 -12.24 -10.37 -4.64
N THR A 168 -13.38 -9.66 -4.63
CA THR A 168 -14.68 -10.26 -4.28
C THR A 168 -15.29 -11.06 -5.41
N SER A 169 -14.85 -10.84 -6.65
CA SER A 169 -15.23 -11.65 -7.79
C SER A 169 -14.55 -13.00 -7.85
N ALA A 170 -13.62 -13.36 -6.95
CA ALA A 170 -13.02 -14.70 -6.94
C ALA A 170 -14.06 -15.83 -6.73
N ASP A 171 -15.22 -15.53 -6.12
CA ASP A 171 -16.34 -16.49 -6.03
C ASP A 171 -17.17 -16.58 -7.34
N ASN A 172 -17.08 -15.59 -8.24
CA ASN A 172 -17.88 -15.50 -9.48
C ASN A 172 -17.04 -15.74 -10.76
N ASP A 173 -15.76 -15.36 -10.75
CA ASP A 173 -14.75 -15.72 -11.72
C ASP A 173 -14.13 -17.04 -11.22
N ASN A 174 -14.53 -18.18 -11.78
CA ASN A 174 -13.85 -19.48 -11.59
C ASN A 174 -12.40 -19.41 -12.14
N PHE A 175 -11.55 -18.58 -11.56
CA PHE A 175 -10.17 -18.45 -11.95
C PHE A 175 -9.40 -19.65 -11.42
N THR A 176 -9.03 -20.52 -12.34
CA THR A 176 -8.08 -21.60 -12.06
C THR A 176 -6.74 -21.17 -12.61
N ALA A 177 -5.72 -21.13 -11.75
CA ALA A 177 -4.36 -20.86 -12.18
C ALA A 177 -3.97 -21.84 -13.30
N PRO A 178 -3.46 -21.35 -14.45
CA PRO A 178 -3.04 -22.23 -15.53
C PRO A 178 -1.96 -23.17 -15.01
N PHE A 179 -2.01 -24.44 -15.41
CA PHE A 179 -1.02 -25.42 -15.02
C PHE A 179 -0.37 -26.02 -16.26
N HIS A 180 0.93 -25.81 -16.39
CA HIS A 180 1.74 -26.40 -17.44
C HIS A 180 2.60 -27.51 -16.83
N PRO A 181 2.45 -28.77 -17.30
CA PRO A 181 3.19 -29.89 -16.75
C PRO A 181 4.69 -29.71 -16.96
N LYS A 182 5.46 -29.95 -15.89
CA LYS A 182 6.93 -29.83 -15.85
C LYS A 182 7.50 -31.06 -15.17
N THR A 183 8.73 -31.42 -15.53
CA THR A 183 9.45 -32.48 -14.83
C THR A 183 9.91 -32.00 -13.45
N GLU A 184 10.10 -32.93 -12.51
CA GLU A 184 10.59 -32.58 -11.16
C GLU A 184 11.94 -31.85 -11.21
N GLU A 185 12.80 -32.21 -12.16
CA GLU A 185 14.08 -31.54 -12.38
C GLU A 185 13.91 -30.08 -12.85
N GLN A 186 12.96 -29.82 -13.76
CA GLN A 186 12.65 -28.46 -14.21
C GLN A 186 12.09 -27.62 -13.06
N VAL A 187 11.19 -28.18 -12.25
CA VAL A 187 10.62 -27.50 -11.08
C VAL A 187 11.72 -27.16 -10.06
N SER A 188 12.64 -28.08 -9.81
CA SER A 188 13.77 -27.86 -8.90
C SER A 188 14.70 -26.73 -9.38
N ARG A 189 15.06 -26.73 -10.68
CA ARG A 189 15.85 -25.65 -11.29
C ARG A 189 15.15 -24.31 -11.23
N LEU A 190 13.84 -24.28 -11.55
CA LEU A 190 13.02 -23.08 -11.48
C LEU A 190 12.93 -22.53 -10.06
N ARG A 191 12.68 -23.39 -9.07
CA ARG A 191 12.65 -23.00 -7.65
C ARG A 191 13.96 -22.37 -7.22
N SER A 192 15.10 -22.95 -7.63
CA SER A 192 16.42 -22.37 -7.38
C SER A 192 16.59 -21.00 -8.05
N ALA A 193 16.20 -20.88 -9.33
CA ALA A 193 16.32 -19.65 -10.12
C ALA A 193 15.50 -18.47 -9.58
N VAL A 194 14.29 -18.73 -9.04
CA VAL A 194 13.42 -17.68 -8.49
C VAL A 194 13.67 -17.38 -7.01
N SER A 195 14.36 -18.26 -6.27
CA SER A 195 14.58 -18.11 -4.82
C SER A 195 15.31 -16.81 -4.43
N GLY A 196 16.18 -16.31 -5.30
CA GLY A 196 16.90 -15.04 -5.09
C GLY A 196 16.10 -13.78 -5.41
N ASN A 197 14.88 -13.91 -5.94
CA ASN A 197 14.05 -12.79 -6.35
C ASN A 197 13.12 -12.37 -5.20
N PHE A 198 13.08 -11.07 -4.90
CA PHE A 198 12.29 -10.49 -3.81
C PHE A 198 10.77 -10.73 -3.93
N LEU A 199 10.26 -10.92 -5.16
CA LEU A 199 8.85 -11.22 -5.41
C LEU A 199 8.46 -12.65 -5.00
N PHE A 200 9.44 -13.55 -4.94
CA PHE A 200 9.23 -14.98 -4.70
C PHE A 200 9.71 -15.43 -3.32
N SER A 201 10.55 -14.63 -2.65
CA SER A 201 11.15 -14.98 -1.36
C SER A 201 10.17 -15.04 -0.18
N HIS A 202 9.00 -14.42 -0.31
CA HIS A 202 7.97 -14.35 0.75
C HIS A 202 6.72 -15.18 0.42
N LEU A 203 6.77 -15.99 -0.63
CA LEU A 203 5.67 -16.89 -1.00
C LEU A 203 5.69 -18.13 -0.12
N ASP A 204 4.52 -18.60 0.29
CA ASP A 204 4.41 -19.92 0.90
C ASP A 204 4.61 -21.05 -0.13
N ASP A 205 4.75 -22.28 0.35
CA ASP A 205 5.03 -23.44 -0.53
C ASP A 205 3.92 -23.69 -1.56
N GLU A 206 2.66 -23.40 -1.21
CA GLU A 206 1.50 -23.60 -2.07
C GLU A 206 1.45 -22.53 -3.18
N GLN A 207 1.60 -21.26 -2.81
CA GLN A 207 1.74 -20.13 -3.73
C GLN A 207 2.93 -20.34 -4.66
N SER A 208 4.08 -20.75 -4.12
CA SER A 208 5.27 -21.07 -4.92
C SER A 208 4.97 -22.17 -5.94
N ALA A 209 4.30 -23.25 -5.53
CA ALA A 209 3.92 -24.34 -6.43
C ALA A 209 2.92 -23.89 -7.51
N GLN A 210 1.92 -23.09 -7.17
CA GLN A 210 0.94 -22.55 -8.13
C GLN A 210 1.62 -21.62 -9.17
N VAL A 211 2.48 -20.72 -8.71
CA VAL A 211 3.22 -19.80 -9.61
C VAL A 211 4.19 -20.57 -10.51
N LEU A 212 4.92 -21.55 -9.97
CA LEU A 212 5.80 -22.39 -10.78
C LEU A 212 5.01 -23.28 -11.76
N GLY A 213 3.80 -23.71 -11.38
CA GLY A 213 2.86 -24.40 -12.25
C GLY A 213 2.38 -23.53 -13.42
N ALA A 214 2.16 -22.24 -13.18
CA ALA A 214 1.68 -21.27 -14.16
C ALA A 214 2.73 -20.79 -15.18
N LEU A 215 4.01 -20.98 -14.92
CA LEU A 215 5.07 -20.72 -15.91
C LEU A 215 4.84 -21.59 -17.16
N HIS A 216 4.78 -20.98 -18.34
CA HIS A 216 4.70 -21.71 -19.60
C HIS A 216 6.01 -21.62 -20.38
N GLU A 217 6.31 -22.67 -21.14
CA GLU A 217 7.53 -22.72 -21.94
C GLU A 217 7.39 -21.82 -23.19
N LYS A 218 8.41 -21.01 -23.44
CA LYS A 218 8.53 -20.13 -24.60
C LYS A 218 9.84 -20.43 -25.35
N PRO A 219 9.79 -21.27 -26.40
CA PRO A 219 10.98 -21.59 -27.18
C PRO A 219 11.39 -20.42 -28.08
N ILE A 220 12.69 -20.18 -28.18
CA ILE A 220 13.31 -19.16 -29.03
C ILE A 220 14.19 -19.87 -30.07
N PRO A 221 13.68 -20.12 -31.29
CA PRO A 221 14.29 -21.06 -32.23
C PRO A 221 15.61 -20.57 -32.85
N THR A 222 15.83 -19.24 -32.91
CA THR A 222 16.99 -18.65 -33.56
C THR A 222 17.64 -17.56 -32.70
N LYS A 223 18.93 -17.32 -32.93
CA LYS A 223 19.63 -16.15 -32.38
C LYS A 223 19.10 -14.85 -32.96
N GLY A 224 19.27 -13.75 -32.23
CA GLY A 224 18.89 -12.39 -32.65
C GLY A 224 17.42 -12.04 -32.42
N ILE A 225 16.64 -12.90 -31.76
CA ILE A 225 15.23 -12.62 -31.45
C ILE A 225 15.18 -11.68 -30.24
N LYS A 226 14.51 -10.53 -30.39
CA LYS A 226 14.22 -9.60 -29.30
C LYS A 226 13.06 -10.13 -28.48
N VAL A 227 13.33 -10.57 -27.25
CA VAL A 227 12.31 -11.08 -26.32
C VAL A 227 11.59 -9.93 -25.62
N ILE A 228 12.35 -8.89 -25.27
CA ILE A 228 11.88 -7.66 -24.66
C ILE A 228 12.49 -6.51 -25.42
N THR A 229 11.72 -5.45 -25.65
CA THR A 229 12.17 -4.22 -26.27
C THR A 229 12.02 -3.07 -25.29
N GLN A 230 13.06 -2.25 -25.14
CA GLN A 230 13.04 -1.10 -24.24
C GLN A 230 11.95 -0.10 -24.64
N GLY A 231 11.20 0.39 -23.66
CA GLY A 231 10.09 1.32 -23.86
C GLY A 231 8.73 0.64 -24.06
N ASP A 232 8.70 -0.65 -24.42
CA ASP A 232 7.45 -1.39 -24.57
C ASP A 232 6.79 -1.63 -23.21
N VAL A 233 5.47 -1.83 -23.23
CA VAL A 233 4.72 -2.26 -22.08
C VAL A 233 5.14 -3.68 -21.68
N GLY A 234 5.47 -3.89 -20.42
CA GLY A 234 5.98 -5.16 -19.94
C GLY A 234 4.94 -6.01 -19.24
N ASP A 235 4.49 -7.12 -19.83
CA ASP A 235 3.43 -7.96 -19.23
C ASP A 235 3.92 -9.30 -18.67
N TYR A 236 5.13 -9.70 -19.03
CA TYR A 236 5.69 -11.01 -18.67
C TYR A 236 6.99 -10.92 -17.88
N PHE A 237 7.18 -11.88 -16.99
CA PHE A 237 8.45 -12.23 -16.38
C PHE A 237 9.03 -13.46 -17.06
N TYR A 238 10.36 -13.49 -17.24
CA TYR A 238 11.03 -14.59 -17.91
C TYR A 238 12.16 -15.18 -17.05
N VAL A 239 12.25 -16.51 -17.05
CA VAL A 239 13.36 -17.28 -16.47
C VAL A 239 14.04 -18.08 -17.57
N VAL A 240 15.37 -18.08 -17.61
CA VAL A 240 16.14 -18.80 -18.64
C VAL A 240 16.31 -20.26 -18.24
N GLU A 241 15.73 -21.17 -19.03
CA GLU A 241 15.95 -22.61 -18.90
C GLU A 241 17.25 -23.03 -19.60
N LYS A 242 17.42 -22.58 -20.85
CA LYS A 242 18.57 -22.94 -21.68
C LYS A 242 18.94 -21.80 -22.62
N GLY A 243 20.24 -21.66 -22.89
CA GLY A 243 20.79 -20.67 -23.80
C GLY A 243 21.20 -19.38 -23.08
N SER A 244 21.45 -18.34 -23.85
CA SER A 244 21.99 -17.07 -23.35
C SER A 244 21.36 -15.86 -24.03
N PHE A 245 21.22 -14.79 -23.26
CA PHE A 245 20.56 -13.56 -23.67
C PHE A 245 21.43 -12.35 -23.37
N ASP A 246 21.51 -11.42 -24.32
CA ASP A 246 22.24 -10.18 -24.18
C ASP A 246 21.28 -9.02 -23.87
N ILE A 247 21.63 -8.26 -22.83
CA ILE A 247 20.85 -7.13 -22.33
C ILE A 247 21.48 -5.84 -22.86
N HIS A 248 20.68 -5.04 -23.55
CA HIS A 248 21.08 -3.77 -24.13
C HIS A 248 20.23 -2.64 -23.57
N VAL A 249 20.86 -1.52 -23.24
CA VAL A 249 20.17 -0.33 -22.71
C VAL A 249 20.57 0.89 -23.53
N ASN A 250 19.58 1.57 -24.08
CA ASN A 250 19.75 2.87 -24.72
C ASN A 250 19.63 3.99 -23.68
N LYS A 251 20.61 4.91 -23.67
CA LYS A 251 20.66 6.06 -22.77
C LYS A 251 19.54 7.07 -23.03
N SER A 252 18.95 7.11 -24.22
CA SER A 252 17.82 8.00 -24.52
C SER A 252 16.48 7.48 -23.96
N GLY A 253 16.44 6.27 -23.41
CA GLY A 253 15.25 5.69 -22.80
C GLY A 253 14.20 5.18 -23.79
N LYS A 254 14.44 5.32 -25.11
CA LYS A 254 13.57 4.83 -26.19
C LYS A 254 14.39 4.09 -27.25
N LEU A 255 13.74 3.21 -28.00
CA LEU A 255 14.35 2.60 -29.18
C LEU A 255 14.44 3.64 -30.31
N GLU A 256 15.62 3.85 -30.87
CA GLU A 256 15.84 4.70 -32.04
C GLU A 256 16.09 3.82 -33.28
N ALA A 257 15.72 4.30 -34.47
CA ALA A 257 15.96 3.58 -35.72
C ALA A 257 17.42 3.78 -36.16
N GLY A 258 18.21 2.70 -36.26
CA GLY A 258 19.61 2.73 -36.70
C GLY A 258 20.47 1.63 -36.07
N VAL A 259 21.74 1.53 -36.48
CA VAL A 259 22.72 0.53 -35.98
C VAL A 259 23.05 0.74 -34.50
N ASP A 260 23.00 2.00 -34.03
CA ASP A 260 23.25 2.42 -32.65
C ASP A 260 21.99 2.49 -31.78
N GLY A 261 20.81 2.24 -32.36
CA GLY A 261 19.51 2.40 -31.69
C GLY A 261 19.20 1.36 -30.62
N LEU A 262 19.96 0.25 -30.61
CA LEU A 262 19.86 -0.83 -29.62
C LEU A 262 20.43 -0.43 -28.26
N GLY A 263 21.32 0.56 -28.23
CA GLY A 263 22.07 0.93 -27.04
C GLY A 263 23.26 0.00 -26.74
N ALA A 264 23.94 0.28 -25.63
CA ALA A 264 25.13 -0.47 -25.24
C ALA A 264 24.74 -1.79 -24.57
N LYS A 265 25.51 -2.86 -24.83
CA LYS A 265 25.41 -4.13 -24.10
C LYS A 265 25.84 -3.90 -22.65
N VAL A 266 24.90 -4.03 -21.72
CA VAL A 266 25.12 -3.84 -20.28
C VAL A 266 25.41 -5.15 -19.54
N GLY A 267 25.04 -6.29 -20.13
CA GLY A 267 25.27 -7.60 -19.53
C GLY A 267 24.72 -8.74 -20.37
N SER A 268 24.88 -9.96 -19.86
CA SER A 268 24.29 -11.17 -20.41
C SER A 268 23.72 -12.04 -19.29
N VAL A 269 22.63 -12.73 -19.59
CA VAL A 269 21.97 -13.67 -18.67
C VAL A 269 22.00 -15.07 -19.28
N GLY A 270 22.36 -16.06 -18.47
CA GLY A 270 22.39 -17.47 -18.83
C GLY A 270 21.34 -18.29 -18.06
N PRO A 271 21.42 -19.63 -18.12
CA PRO A 271 20.49 -20.53 -17.44
C PRO A 271 20.41 -20.28 -15.94
N GLY A 272 19.20 -20.28 -15.38
CA GLY A 272 18.92 -19.91 -13.99
C GLY A 272 18.84 -18.40 -13.74
N GLY A 273 19.23 -17.57 -14.71
CA GLY A 273 18.98 -16.13 -14.69
C GLY A 273 17.52 -15.80 -14.99
N SER A 274 17.06 -14.64 -14.52
CA SER A 274 15.72 -14.14 -14.80
C SER A 274 15.75 -12.66 -15.17
N PHE A 275 14.71 -12.20 -15.87
CA PHE A 275 14.58 -10.80 -16.26
C PHE A 275 13.12 -10.38 -16.44
N GLY A 276 12.88 -9.07 -16.26
CA GLY A 276 11.55 -8.49 -16.43
C GLY A 276 10.63 -8.65 -15.22
N GLU A 277 11.15 -8.91 -14.02
CA GLU A 277 10.38 -9.09 -12.78
C GLU A 277 9.49 -7.90 -12.41
N LEU A 278 9.94 -6.67 -12.68
CA LEU A 278 9.16 -5.45 -12.37
C LEU A 278 7.84 -5.39 -13.15
N ALA A 279 7.75 -6.09 -14.28
CA ALA A 279 6.50 -6.22 -15.02
C ALA A 279 5.41 -6.96 -14.22
N LEU A 280 5.75 -7.76 -13.22
CA LEU A 280 4.76 -8.42 -12.37
C LEU A 280 4.13 -7.48 -11.34
N MET A 281 4.82 -6.39 -10.98
CA MET A 281 4.34 -5.45 -9.96
C MET A 281 3.42 -4.38 -10.53
N TYR A 282 3.86 -3.71 -11.59
CA TYR A 282 3.17 -2.53 -12.12
C TYR A 282 3.32 -2.40 -13.62
N ASN A 283 2.43 -1.61 -14.21
CA ASN A 283 2.45 -1.30 -15.62
C ASN A 283 3.51 -0.25 -15.94
N ALA A 284 4.77 -0.69 -16.07
CA ALA A 284 5.88 0.18 -16.44
C ALA A 284 6.50 -0.21 -17.79
N PRO A 285 7.03 0.79 -18.53
CA PRO A 285 7.86 0.54 -19.70
C PRO A 285 9.10 -0.28 -19.36
N ARG A 286 9.49 -1.17 -20.27
CA ARG A 286 10.71 -1.97 -20.14
C ARG A 286 11.94 -1.08 -20.13
N ALA A 287 12.82 -1.28 -19.15
CA ALA A 287 14.04 -0.49 -18.99
C ALA A 287 15.18 -0.89 -19.95
N ALA A 288 15.11 -2.09 -20.53
CA ALA A 288 16.17 -2.66 -21.37
C ALA A 288 15.57 -3.53 -22.48
N THR A 289 16.36 -3.70 -23.55
CA THR A 289 16.08 -4.64 -24.64
C THR A 289 16.86 -5.93 -24.39
N VAL A 290 16.21 -7.09 -24.53
CA VAL A 290 16.83 -8.41 -24.30
C VAL A 290 16.76 -9.23 -25.57
N ILE A 291 17.89 -9.74 -26.04
CA ILE A 291 18.03 -10.45 -27.33
C ILE A 291 18.66 -11.81 -27.11
N SER A 292 18.16 -12.85 -27.80
CA SER A 292 18.80 -14.17 -27.79
C SER A 292 20.16 -14.14 -28.49
N ALA A 293 21.20 -14.64 -27.82
CA ALA A 293 22.52 -14.84 -28.45
C ALA A 293 22.57 -16.18 -29.22
N GLU A 294 21.74 -17.15 -28.82
CA GLU A 294 21.65 -18.50 -29.37
C GLU A 294 20.21 -19.05 -29.29
N PRO A 295 19.89 -20.17 -29.97
CA PRO A 295 18.63 -20.88 -29.77
C PRO A 295 18.44 -21.23 -28.29
N SER A 296 17.35 -20.76 -27.70
CA SER A 296 17.16 -20.70 -26.25
C SER A 296 15.76 -21.12 -25.85
N THR A 297 15.57 -21.46 -24.57
CA THR A 297 14.26 -21.78 -23.99
C THR A 297 14.04 -20.91 -22.75
N LEU A 298 12.87 -20.27 -22.69
CA LEU A 298 12.45 -19.45 -21.56
C LEU A 298 11.21 -20.04 -20.90
N TRP A 299 11.07 -19.78 -19.61
CA TRP A 299 9.79 -19.87 -18.92
C TRP A 299 9.19 -18.47 -18.80
N ALA A 300 7.91 -18.32 -19.11
CA ALA A 300 7.22 -17.04 -19.09
C ALA A 300 6.02 -17.08 -18.13
N LEU A 301 5.86 -16.02 -17.34
CA LEU A 301 4.74 -15.83 -16.42
C LEU A 301 4.14 -14.44 -16.66
N ASP A 302 2.83 -14.37 -16.82
CA ASP A 302 2.13 -13.10 -17.01
C ASP A 302 1.80 -12.41 -15.67
N ARG A 303 1.73 -11.08 -15.71
CA ARG A 303 1.41 -10.22 -14.56
C ARG A 303 0.07 -10.57 -13.94
N VAL A 304 -0.97 -10.77 -14.75
CA VAL A 304 -2.35 -10.93 -14.27
C VAL A 304 -2.48 -12.24 -13.48
N THR A 305 -1.96 -13.34 -14.02
CA THR A 305 -1.91 -14.64 -13.37
C THR A 305 -1.10 -14.58 -12.08
N PHE A 306 0.08 -13.96 -12.09
CA PHE A 306 0.87 -13.81 -10.86
C PHE A 306 0.09 -13.05 -9.78
N ARG A 307 -0.48 -11.89 -10.13
CA ARG A 307 -1.25 -11.09 -9.17
C ARG A 307 -2.52 -11.80 -8.69
N ARG A 308 -3.24 -12.51 -9.57
CA ARG A 308 -4.42 -13.29 -9.19
C ARG A 308 -4.07 -14.41 -8.22
N ILE A 309 -3.01 -15.19 -8.49
CA ILE A 309 -2.55 -16.25 -7.56
C ILE A 309 -2.26 -15.68 -6.16
N LEU A 310 -1.59 -14.52 -6.08
CA LEU A 310 -1.29 -13.88 -4.80
C LEU A 310 -2.54 -13.32 -4.11
N MET A 311 -3.44 -12.70 -4.87
CA MET A 311 -4.66 -12.10 -4.33
C MET A 311 -5.64 -13.16 -3.86
N ASP A 312 -5.84 -14.24 -4.61
CA ASP A 312 -6.78 -15.31 -4.30
C ASP A 312 -6.34 -16.05 -3.03
N SER A 313 -5.06 -16.41 -2.93
CA SER A 313 -4.53 -17.07 -1.72
C SER A 313 -4.64 -16.18 -0.48
N ALA A 314 -4.31 -14.89 -0.59
CA ALA A 314 -4.46 -13.93 0.52
C ALA A 314 -5.94 -13.74 0.91
N PHE A 315 -6.84 -13.64 -0.06
CA PHE A 315 -8.28 -13.49 0.17
C PHE A 315 -8.89 -14.75 0.80
N GLN A 316 -8.56 -15.94 0.28
CA GLN A 316 -8.99 -17.21 0.85
C GLN A 316 -8.48 -17.38 2.28
N ARG A 317 -7.22 -17.02 2.54
CA ARG A 317 -6.64 -17.04 3.89
C ARG A 317 -7.39 -16.09 4.83
N ARG A 318 -7.65 -14.85 4.40
CA ARG A 318 -8.42 -13.87 5.18
C ARG A 318 -9.83 -14.39 5.48
N ARG A 319 -10.54 -14.91 4.48
CA ARG A 319 -11.91 -15.45 4.65
C ARG A 319 -11.94 -16.65 5.58
N MET A 320 -10.97 -17.56 5.46
CA MET A 320 -10.82 -18.69 6.39
C MET A 320 -10.64 -18.19 7.82
N TYR A 321 -9.78 -17.19 8.03
CA TYR A 321 -9.55 -16.62 9.34
C TYR A 321 -10.75 -15.86 9.88
N GLU A 322 -11.40 -15.03 9.07
CA GLU A 322 -12.61 -14.32 9.50
C GLU A 322 -13.71 -15.28 9.94
N GLY A 323 -13.96 -16.35 9.17
CA GLY A 323 -14.94 -17.38 9.54
C GLY A 323 -14.53 -18.12 10.81
N PHE A 324 -13.25 -18.45 10.98
CA PHE A 324 -12.75 -19.05 12.22
C PHE A 324 -12.87 -18.11 13.43
N LEU A 325 -12.50 -16.84 13.28
CA LEU A 325 -12.55 -15.84 14.36
C LEU A 325 -13.99 -15.52 14.77
N GLU A 326 -14.95 -15.66 13.85
CA GLU A 326 -16.39 -15.55 14.15
C GLU A 326 -16.89 -16.70 15.03
N GLU A 327 -16.35 -17.92 14.88
CA GLU A 327 -16.68 -19.07 15.73
C GLU A 327 -16.10 -18.94 17.16
N VAL A 328 -15.04 -18.16 17.35
CA VAL A 328 -14.34 -18.02 18.64
C VAL A 328 -15.18 -17.17 19.61
N PRO A 329 -15.71 -17.72 20.71
CA PRO A 329 -16.62 -16.99 21.60
C PRO A 329 -15.99 -15.74 22.21
N LEU A 330 -14.69 -15.76 22.49
CA LEU A 330 -13.93 -14.62 23.03
C LEU A 330 -13.98 -13.40 22.10
N LEU A 331 -14.00 -13.62 20.78
CA LEU A 331 -13.90 -12.58 19.76
C LEU A 331 -15.26 -12.19 19.18
N SER A 332 -16.35 -12.80 19.67
CA SER A 332 -17.72 -12.51 19.25
C SER A 332 -18.16 -11.04 19.44
N THR A 333 -17.49 -10.32 20.35
CA THR A 333 -17.76 -8.91 20.63
C THR A 333 -17.13 -7.95 19.62
N LEU A 334 -16.18 -8.43 18.80
CA LEU A 334 -15.51 -7.62 17.80
C LEU A 334 -16.38 -7.48 16.56
N ASN A 335 -16.35 -6.30 15.93
CA ASN A 335 -17.02 -6.08 14.65
C ASN A 335 -16.23 -6.73 13.49
N GLN A 336 -16.82 -6.76 12.29
CA GLN A 336 -16.18 -7.38 11.13
C GLN A 336 -14.82 -6.75 10.78
N TYR A 337 -14.73 -5.42 10.81
CA TYR A 337 -13.51 -4.69 10.49
C TYR A 337 -12.36 -4.98 11.46
N GLU A 338 -12.66 -5.06 12.76
CA GLU A 338 -11.72 -5.45 13.81
C GLU A 338 -11.23 -6.90 13.62
N ARG A 339 -12.14 -7.82 13.27
CA ARG A 339 -11.77 -9.21 12.95
C ARG A 339 -10.90 -9.31 11.70
N SER A 340 -11.18 -8.53 10.65
CA SER A 340 -10.34 -8.47 9.44
C SER A 340 -8.92 -8.00 9.76
N LYS A 341 -8.76 -6.97 10.61
CA LYS A 341 -7.43 -6.52 11.05
C LYS A 341 -6.65 -7.61 11.80
N ILE A 342 -7.34 -8.39 12.64
CA ILE A 342 -6.72 -9.51 13.35
C ILE A 342 -6.36 -10.62 12.37
N ALA A 343 -7.26 -10.98 11.45
CA ALA A 343 -7.03 -11.99 10.42
C ALA A 343 -5.76 -11.70 9.59
N ASP A 344 -5.52 -10.42 9.27
CA ASP A 344 -4.33 -9.98 8.53
C ASP A 344 -3.02 -10.10 9.33
N ALA A 345 -3.09 -10.13 10.65
CA ALA A 345 -1.94 -10.21 11.54
C ALA A 345 -1.66 -11.63 12.07
N LEU A 346 -2.52 -12.61 11.75
CA LEU A 346 -2.38 -13.98 12.21
C LEU A 346 -1.44 -14.80 11.32
N GLU A 347 -0.61 -15.60 11.96
CA GLU A 347 0.27 -16.57 11.32
C GLU A 347 -0.15 -18.00 11.68
N THR A 348 -0.33 -18.86 10.68
CA THR A 348 -0.51 -20.31 10.92
C THR A 348 0.79 -20.93 11.43
N LYS A 349 0.74 -21.66 12.54
CA LYS A 349 1.79 -22.60 12.94
C LYS A 349 1.23 -24.00 13.15
N LYS A 350 2.01 -25.02 12.74
CA LYS A 350 1.67 -26.43 12.89
C LYS A 350 2.66 -27.09 13.84
N TYR A 351 2.15 -27.92 14.74
CA TYR A 351 2.92 -28.63 15.74
C TYR A 351 2.57 -30.13 15.69
N PRO A 352 3.56 -31.03 15.55
CA PRO A 352 3.32 -32.47 15.60
C PRO A 352 2.99 -32.91 17.05
N PRO A 353 2.34 -34.07 17.23
CA PRO A 353 2.01 -34.61 18.56
C PRO A 353 3.21 -34.67 19.50
N GLY A 354 3.00 -34.37 20.78
CA GLY A 354 4.03 -34.36 21.82
C GLY A 354 4.96 -33.13 21.81
N THR A 355 4.71 -32.13 20.96
CA THR A 355 5.52 -30.91 20.91
C THR A 355 5.11 -29.91 21.99
N GLU A 356 6.09 -29.35 22.70
CA GLU A 356 5.87 -28.24 23.62
C GLU A 356 5.72 -26.93 22.81
N ILE A 357 4.50 -26.40 22.77
CA ILE A 357 4.16 -25.15 22.07
C ILE A 357 4.60 -23.94 22.90
N ILE A 358 4.37 -24.02 24.20
CA ILE A 358 4.78 -23.03 25.20
C ILE A 358 5.44 -23.78 26.34
N ARG A 359 6.54 -23.22 26.86
CA ARG A 359 7.22 -23.73 28.02
C ARG A 359 7.06 -22.81 29.22
N GLU A 360 6.77 -23.38 30.38
CA GLU A 360 6.69 -22.65 31.65
C GLU A 360 8.03 -21.98 31.99
N GLY A 361 7.95 -20.71 32.39
CA GLY A 361 9.10 -19.88 32.77
C GLY A 361 9.75 -19.13 31.61
N ASP A 362 9.41 -19.44 30.36
CA ASP A 362 9.92 -18.69 29.21
C ASP A 362 9.24 -17.31 29.12
N ILE A 363 9.87 -16.38 28.40
CA ILE A 363 9.27 -15.07 28.13
C ILE A 363 8.20 -15.26 27.05
N GLY A 364 6.96 -14.85 27.35
CA GLY A 364 5.85 -14.99 26.41
C GLY A 364 5.72 -13.78 25.50
N GLU A 365 5.99 -13.95 24.20
CA GLU A 365 5.84 -12.90 23.18
C GLU A 365 4.73 -13.17 22.16
N SER A 366 4.01 -14.27 22.31
CA SER A 366 2.97 -14.69 21.37
C SER A 366 1.70 -15.16 22.07
N PHE A 367 0.58 -14.89 21.43
CA PHE A 367 -0.76 -15.38 21.75
C PHE A 367 -1.17 -16.42 20.70
N TYR A 368 -1.94 -17.42 21.09
CA TYR A 368 -2.34 -18.52 20.22
C TYR A 368 -3.83 -18.81 20.33
N ILE A 369 -4.46 -19.09 19.20
CA ILE A 369 -5.83 -19.61 19.09
C ILE A 369 -5.76 -20.97 18.40
N LEU A 370 -6.41 -21.99 18.96
CA LEU A 370 -6.39 -23.36 18.44
C LEU A 370 -7.35 -23.50 17.25
N GLU A 371 -6.80 -23.68 16.05
CA GLU A 371 -7.59 -23.88 14.83
C GLU A 371 -8.04 -25.34 14.67
N SER A 372 -7.16 -26.28 15.02
CA SER A 372 -7.44 -27.72 15.00
C SER A 372 -6.52 -28.51 15.92
N GLY A 373 -6.97 -29.72 16.30
CA GLY A 373 -6.24 -30.60 17.21
C GLY A 373 -6.60 -30.36 18.67
N GLN A 374 -5.82 -30.99 19.57
CA GLN A 374 -5.96 -30.87 21.02
C GLN A 374 -4.59 -30.60 21.65
N ALA A 375 -4.58 -29.75 22.68
CA ALA A 375 -3.38 -29.44 23.46
C ALA A 375 -3.70 -29.49 24.96
N GLN A 376 -2.73 -29.86 25.77
CA GLN A 376 -2.87 -29.99 27.22
C GLN A 376 -1.93 -29.06 27.97
N VAL A 377 -2.39 -28.56 29.10
CA VAL A 377 -1.64 -27.64 29.97
C VAL A 377 -1.03 -28.41 31.13
N TYR A 378 0.26 -28.21 31.36
CA TYR A 378 1.01 -28.79 32.47
C TYR A 378 1.68 -27.69 33.30
N ILE A 379 1.66 -27.84 34.61
CA ILE A 379 2.34 -26.94 35.56
C ILE A 379 3.40 -27.74 36.29
N ARG A 380 4.59 -27.17 36.44
CA ARG A 380 5.71 -27.79 37.15
C ARG A 380 5.30 -28.18 38.57
N GLY A 381 5.56 -29.44 38.90
CA GLY A 381 5.16 -30.02 40.18
C GLY A 381 3.81 -30.74 40.16
N ASN A 382 3.06 -30.66 39.05
CA ASN A 382 1.88 -31.47 38.81
C ASN A 382 2.07 -32.36 37.56
N ASN A 383 1.91 -33.67 37.72
CA ASN A 383 2.03 -34.63 36.63
C ASN A 383 0.72 -34.84 35.84
N ALA A 384 -0.41 -34.32 36.35
CA ALA A 384 -1.69 -34.40 35.66
C ALA A 384 -1.93 -33.13 34.81
N PRO A 385 -2.57 -33.25 33.63
CA PRO A 385 -2.96 -32.09 32.85
C PRO A 385 -3.97 -31.25 33.62
N VAL A 386 -3.73 -29.94 33.69
CA VAL A 386 -4.56 -28.98 34.42
C VAL A 386 -5.78 -28.58 33.60
N LYS A 387 -5.62 -28.51 32.27
CA LYS A 387 -6.67 -28.16 31.32
C LYS A 387 -6.34 -28.77 29.95
N THR A 388 -7.38 -29.12 29.21
CA THR A 388 -7.28 -29.51 27.79
C THR A 388 -7.93 -28.44 26.94
N TYR A 389 -7.26 -28.05 25.86
CA TYR A 389 -7.72 -27.10 24.86
C TYR A 389 -8.24 -27.81 23.61
N GLN A 390 -9.34 -27.31 23.09
CA GLN A 390 -10.00 -27.75 21.86
C GLN A 390 -10.11 -26.61 20.86
N LYS A 391 -10.60 -26.92 19.65
CA LYS A 391 -10.78 -25.92 18.59
C LYS A 391 -11.56 -24.71 19.11
N GLY A 392 -11.04 -23.52 18.86
CA GLY A 392 -11.61 -22.25 19.30
C GLY A 392 -11.12 -21.76 20.67
N ASP A 393 -10.46 -22.62 21.45
CA ASP A 393 -9.78 -22.20 22.66
C ASP A 393 -8.51 -21.40 22.34
N TYR A 394 -8.04 -20.65 23.34
CA TYR A 394 -6.86 -19.81 23.24
C TYR A 394 -5.94 -20.02 24.44
N PHE A 395 -4.68 -19.63 24.27
CA PHE A 395 -3.69 -19.66 25.35
C PHE A 395 -2.51 -18.72 25.08
N GLY A 396 -1.74 -18.44 26.13
CA GLY A 396 -0.55 -17.59 26.06
C GLY A 396 -0.83 -16.09 26.23
N GLU A 397 -2.06 -15.72 26.54
CA GLU A 397 -2.51 -14.37 26.88
C GLU A 397 -1.90 -13.86 28.19
N LEU A 398 -1.76 -14.73 29.21
CA LEU A 398 -1.35 -14.30 30.56
C LEU A 398 0.00 -13.60 30.59
N ALA A 399 0.97 -14.12 29.84
CA ALA A 399 2.31 -13.52 29.77
C ALA A 399 2.28 -12.13 29.10
N LEU A 400 1.36 -11.91 28.16
CA LEU A 400 1.19 -10.62 27.48
C LEU A 400 0.41 -9.61 28.33
N LEU A 401 -0.57 -10.09 29.10
CA LEU A 401 -1.42 -9.26 29.96
C LEU A 401 -0.71 -8.79 31.23
N ASN A 402 0.13 -9.65 31.81
CA ASN A 402 0.78 -9.42 33.10
C ASN A 402 2.28 -9.08 32.97
N ASP A 403 2.81 -9.04 31.74
CA ASP A 403 4.23 -8.84 31.43
C ASP A 403 5.14 -9.74 32.28
N ALA A 404 4.72 -11.01 32.40
CA ALA A 404 5.31 -12.02 33.27
C ALA A 404 5.72 -13.26 32.45
N PRO A 405 6.64 -14.10 32.96
CA PRO A 405 6.96 -15.38 32.33
C PRO A 405 5.73 -16.29 32.16
N ARG A 406 5.83 -17.25 31.24
CA ARG A 406 4.78 -18.26 31.01
C ARG A 406 4.46 -19.02 32.30
N ALA A 407 3.19 -19.00 32.70
CA ALA A 407 2.73 -19.63 33.94
C ALA A 407 2.62 -21.16 33.87
N ALA A 408 2.55 -21.73 32.67
CA ALA A 408 2.40 -23.17 32.43
C ALA A 408 2.99 -23.55 31.07
N SER A 409 3.31 -24.84 30.92
CA SER A 409 3.66 -25.44 29.63
C SER A 409 2.39 -25.90 28.90
N VAL A 410 2.38 -25.76 27.57
CA VAL A 410 1.30 -26.25 26.70
C VAL A 410 1.91 -27.24 25.71
N ILE A 411 1.43 -28.48 25.73
CA ILE A 411 1.94 -29.57 24.90
C ILE A 411 0.84 -30.04 23.97
N SER A 412 1.14 -30.19 22.68
CA SER A 412 0.19 -30.74 21.70
C SER A 412 -0.05 -32.23 21.96
N GLU A 413 -1.30 -32.66 22.08
CA GLU A 413 -1.67 -34.06 22.22
C GLU A 413 -1.80 -34.73 20.85
N THR A 414 -2.40 -34.02 19.88
CA THR A 414 -2.51 -34.44 18.48
C THR A 414 -1.65 -33.56 17.58
N GLU A 415 -1.72 -33.76 16.26
CA GLU A 415 -1.26 -32.72 15.34
C GLU A 415 -2.14 -31.49 15.56
N VAL A 416 -1.51 -30.36 15.86
CA VAL A 416 -2.16 -29.12 16.27
C VAL A 416 -1.83 -28.03 15.27
N LYS A 417 -2.87 -27.31 14.84
CA LYS A 417 -2.73 -26.07 14.06
C LYS A 417 -3.21 -24.90 14.92
N VAL A 418 -2.40 -23.86 15.02
CA VAL A 418 -2.73 -22.64 15.77
C VAL A 418 -2.58 -21.41 14.89
N ALA A 419 -3.45 -20.44 15.15
CA ALA A 419 -3.30 -19.07 14.69
C ALA A 419 -2.49 -18.30 15.74
N MET A 420 -1.28 -17.86 15.39
CA MET A 420 -0.39 -17.13 16.29
C MET A 420 -0.49 -15.63 16.02
N LEU A 421 -0.58 -14.85 17.09
CA LEU A 421 -0.49 -13.38 17.07
C LEU A 421 0.68 -12.93 17.96
N GLY A 422 1.57 -12.10 17.43
CA GLY A 422 2.69 -11.55 18.22
C GLY A 422 2.25 -10.48 19.23
N LYS A 423 3.08 -10.21 20.24
CA LYS A 423 2.85 -9.22 21.33
C LYS A 423 2.39 -7.86 20.82
N ASN A 424 3.05 -7.33 19.79
CA ASN A 424 2.70 -6.04 19.18
C ASN A 424 1.30 -6.06 18.53
N GLY A 425 0.97 -7.17 17.85
CA GLY A 425 -0.36 -7.37 17.26
C GLY A 425 -1.43 -7.49 18.34
N PHE A 426 -1.15 -8.29 19.38
CA PHE A 426 -2.05 -8.48 20.52
C PHE A 426 -2.41 -7.14 21.19
N GLN A 427 -1.41 -6.33 21.56
CA GLN A 427 -1.63 -5.06 22.26
C GLN A 427 -2.38 -4.02 21.41
N ARG A 428 -2.16 -4.01 20.09
CA ARG A 428 -2.78 -3.03 19.18
C ARG A 428 -4.18 -3.43 18.74
N LEU A 429 -4.40 -4.73 18.50
CA LEU A 429 -5.60 -5.23 17.83
C LEU A 429 -6.62 -5.85 18.79
N LEU A 430 -6.19 -6.38 19.94
CA LEU A 430 -7.07 -7.06 20.90
C LEU A 430 -7.46 -6.19 22.11
N GLY A 431 -7.17 -4.89 22.06
CA GLY A 431 -7.54 -3.93 23.12
C GLY A 431 -9.00 -4.00 23.58
N PRO A 432 -10.00 -4.19 22.69
CA PRO A 432 -11.40 -4.35 23.12
C PRO A 432 -11.67 -5.61 23.95
N VAL A 433 -11.00 -6.73 23.64
CA VAL A 433 -11.20 -8.03 24.31
C VAL A 433 -10.25 -8.27 25.48
N GLU A 434 -9.23 -7.42 25.65
CA GLU A 434 -8.28 -7.49 26.76
C GLU A 434 -9.00 -7.51 28.12
N GLY A 435 -10.06 -6.70 28.27
CA GLY A 435 -10.87 -6.65 29.48
C GLY A 435 -11.58 -7.97 29.80
N ILE A 436 -11.99 -8.73 28.77
CA ILE A 436 -12.62 -10.05 28.93
C ILE A 436 -11.56 -11.07 29.35
N MET A 437 -10.40 -11.05 28.70
CA MET A 437 -9.30 -11.95 29.02
C MET A 437 -8.80 -11.76 30.46
N ARG A 438 -8.73 -10.50 30.94
CA ARG A 438 -8.32 -10.18 32.33
C ARG A 438 -9.30 -10.67 33.39
N ARG A 439 -10.60 -10.80 33.07
CA ARG A 439 -11.60 -11.33 34.01
C ARG A 439 -11.50 -12.85 34.17
N ASN A 440 -11.10 -13.53 33.11
CA ASN A 440 -10.93 -14.99 33.10
C ASN A 440 -9.51 -15.42 33.54
N ASP A 441 -8.71 -14.50 34.08
CA ASP A 441 -7.34 -14.77 34.53
C ASP A 441 -7.38 -15.67 35.79
N PRO A 442 -6.94 -16.94 35.70
CA PRO A 442 -6.99 -17.87 36.83
C PRO A 442 -6.07 -17.44 37.98
N SER A 443 -5.06 -16.60 37.73
CA SER A 443 -4.16 -16.10 38.79
C SER A 443 -4.81 -15.08 39.72
N LYS A 444 -5.94 -14.48 39.32
CA LYS A 444 -6.65 -13.47 40.13
C LYS A 444 -7.80 -14.04 40.95
N HIS A 445 -8.35 -15.18 40.54
CA HIS A 445 -9.45 -15.83 41.27
C HIS A 445 -9.05 -16.37 42.65
N GLU A 446 -7.76 -16.54 42.95
CA GLU A 446 -7.33 -16.99 44.28
C GLU A 446 -7.36 -15.88 45.36
N VAL A 447 -7.54 -14.61 44.99
CA VAL A 447 -7.40 -13.48 45.96
C VAL A 447 -8.74 -13.00 46.52
N ASP A 448 -9.85 -13.21 45.81
CA ASP A 448 -11.16 -12.67 46.21
C ASP A 448 -11.94 -13.58 47.19
N ASP A 449 -11.51 -14.81 47.44
CA ASP A 449 -12.19 -15.77 48.34
C ASP A 449 -11.63 -15.82 49.78
N VAL A 450 -10.65 -14.97 50.13
CA VAL A 450 -10.12 -14.91 51.50
C VAL A 450 -10.67 -13.67 52.21
N ASP A 451 -11.84 -13.83 52.85
CA ASP A 451 -12.36 -12.82 53.80
C ASP A 451 -11.32 -12.57 54.91
N PRO A 452 -10.71 -11.38 54.98
CA PRO A 452 -9.68 -11.06 55.95
C PRO A 452 -10.18 -11.00 57.40
N LEU A 453 -11.49 -11.14 57.64
CA LEU A 453 -12.09 -11.16 58.98
C LEU A 453 -12.35 -12.56 59.55
N SER A 454 -12.03 -13.64 58.81
CA SER A 454 -12.30 -15.02 59.25
C SER A 454 -11.29 -15.63 60.22
N ARG A 455 -10.21 -14.91 60.59
CA ARG A 455 -9.26 -15.38 61.63
C ARG A 455 -9.60 -14.79 62.99
N THR A 456 -10.55 -15.40 63.70
CA THR A 456 -10.65 -15.24 65.15
C THR A 456 -9.47 -15.94 65.85
N PRO A 457 -8.76 -15.27 66.77
CA PRO A 457 -7.69 -15.91 67.55
C PRO A 457 -8.29 -16.85 68.60
N ALA A 458 -7.78 -18.07 68.67
CA ALA A 458 -7.97 -18.99 69.78
C ALA A 458 -6.70 -19.08 70.62
#